data_AF-A0A7J9HND4-F1
#
_entry.id   AF-A0A7J9HND4-F1
#
_cell.length_a   1.000
_cell.length_b   1.000
_cell.length_c   1.000
_cell.angle_alpha   90.00
_cell.angle_beta   90.00
_cell.angle_gamma   90.00
#
_symmetry.space_group_name_H-M   'P 1'
#
loop_
_entity.id
_entity.type
_entity.pdbx_description
1 polymer ?
#
loop_
_entity_poly.entity_id
_entity_poly.type
_entity_poly.pdbx_seq_one_letter_code
_entity_poly.pdbx_strand_id
1 'polypeptide(L)'
;MDDVTDLTGDGGVIKKIVTRAKAGALAPSEDLPMVDVHYEGTLAETGEVFDTTHEDNSVFSFELGKGTVIQAWDIALKTMKVGEVAKITCKPEYAYGAAGSPPDIPP
;
A
#
# COMPACT_ATOMS: atom_id res chain seq x y z
N MET A 1 10.88 2.83 18.44
CA MET A 1 11.74 2.34 17.35
C MET A 1 10.83 2.19 16.16
N ASP A 2 10.90 3.14 15.23
CA ASP A 2 10.11 3.11 14.01
C ASP A 2 10.62 1.95 13.14
N ASP A 3 9.80 0.92 12.92
CA ASP A 3 10.10 -0.16 11.96
C ASP A 3 9.92 0.39 10.53
N VAL A 4 10.87 1.20 10.10
CA VAL A 4 10.96 1.71 8.72
C VAL A 4 11.86 0.77 7.93
N THR A 5 11.34 0.23 6.84
CA THR A 5 12.06 -0.68 5.95
C THR A 5 11.95 -0.20 4.51
N ASP A 6 13.08 -0.12 3.83
CA ASP A 6 13.12 0.01 2.38
C ASP A 6 12.93 -1.38 1.76
N LEU A 7 11.79 -1.58 1.09
CA LEU A 7 11.39 -2.87 0.54
C LEU A 7 12.02 -3.14 -0.83
N THR A 8 12.48 -2.11 -1.52
CA THR A 8 13.08 -2.21 -2.86
C THR A 8 14.60 -2.02 -2.83
N GLY A 9 15.14 -1.41 -1.77
CA GLY A 9 16.58 -1.17 -1.58
C GLY A 9 17.12 0.06 -2.32
N ASP A 10 16.28 0.70 -3.13
CA ASP A 10 16.55 1.92 -3.89
C ASP A 10 15.74 3.14 -3.36
N GLY A 11 15.07 2.98 -2.22
CA GLY A 11 14.14 3.94 -1.64
C GLY A 11 12.84 4.11 -2.44
N GLY A 12 12.56 3.20 -3.37
CA GLY A 12 11.37 3.18 -4.22
C GLY A 12 10.08 2.90 -3.45
N VAL A 13 10.12 1.96 -2.51
CA VAL A 13 8.98 1.61 -1.64
C VAL A 13 9.46 1.50 -0.20
N ILE A 14 9.12 2.50 0.61
CA ILE A 14 9.45 2.55 2.02
C ILE A 14 8.18 2.24 2.82
N LYS A 15 8.27 1.22 3.68
CA LYS A 15 7.19 0.84 4.58
C LYS A 15 7.56 1.21 6.02
N LYS A 16 6.64 1.86 6.72
CA LYS A 16 6.71 2.11 8.16
C LYS A 16 5.56 1.41 8.86
N ILE A 17 5.85 0.46 9.75
CA ILE A 17 4.79 -0.18 10.54
C ILE A 17 4.30 0.81 11.60
N VAL A 18 2.99 1.08 11.59
CA VAL A 18 2.30 1.93 12.58
C VAL A 18 1.74 1.05 13.70
N THR A 19 1.07 -0.04 13.32
CA THR A 19 0.52 -1.03 14.24
C THR A 19 0.92 -2.42 13.75
N ARG A 20 1.61 -3.18 14.60
CA ARG A 20 1.99 -4.56 14.28
C ARG A 20 0.78 -5.49 14.36
N ALA A 21 0.70 -6.46 13.47
CA ALA A 21 -0.29 -7.53 13.57
C ALA A 21 -0.10 -8.38 14.85
N LYS A 22 -1.17 -9.08 15.24
CA LYS A 22 -1.13 -10.02 16.37
C LYS A 22 -0.21 -11.20 16.07
N ALA A 23 0.33 -11.81 17.13
CA ALA A 23 1.08 -13.06 17.00
C ALA A 23 0.21 -14.15 16.35
N GLY A 24 0.78 -14.86 15.36
CA GLY A 24 0.04 -15.87 14.60
C GLY A 24 -0.88 -15.32 13.51
N ALA A 25 -0.89 -14.00 13.25
CA ALA A 25 -1.64 -13.44 12.12
C ALA A 25 -1.13 -13.99 10.79
N LEU A 26 -2.07 -14.24 9.88
CA LEU A 26 -1.80 -14.72 8.54
C LEU A 26 -1.13 -13.63 7.69
N ALA A 27 -0.25 -14.04 6.80
CA ALA A 27 0.27 -13.22 5.72
C ALA A 27 -0.35 -13.68 4.40
N PRO A 28 -0.51 -12.78 3.40
CA PRO A 28 -0.87 -13.18 2.06
C PRO A 28 0.12 -14.23 1.51
N SER A 29 -0.37 -15.18 0.72
CA SER A 29 0.44 -16.22 0.09
C SER A 29 -0.08 -16.54 -1.31
N GLU A 30 0.64 -17.37 -2.07
CA GLU A 30 0.18 -17.82 -3.39
C GLU A 30 -1.15 -18.60 -3.31
N ASP A 31 -1.36 -19.35 -2.22
CA ASP A 31 -2.60 -20.09 -1.96
C ASP A 31 -3.74 -19.21 -1.42
N LEU A 32 -3.40 -18.03 -0.86
CA LEU A 32 -4.34 -17.04 -0.31
C LEU A 32 -3.97 -15.63 -0.79
N PRO A 33 -4.13 -15.34 -2.09
CA PRO A 33 -3.71 -14.07 -2.68
C PRO A 33 -4.74 -12.95 -2.48
N MET A 34 -5.97 -13.28 -2.13
CA MET A 34 -7.04 -12.30 -1.90
C MET A 34 -6.79 -11.53 -0.60
N VAL A 35 -6.78 -10.21 -0.72
CA VAL A 35 -6.63 -9.29 0.42
C VAL A 35 -7.74 -8.26 0.43
N ASP A 36 -8.23 -7.96 1.63
CA ASP A 36 -9.17 -6.87 1.89
C ASP A 36 -8.43 -5.78 2.66
N VAL A 37 -8.49 -4.55 2.17
CA VAL A 37 -7.73 -3.44 2.75
C VAL A 37 -8.63 -2.23 3.00
N HIS A 38 -8.34 -1.56 4.12
CA HIS A 38 -8.67 -0.16 4.29
C HIS A 38 -7.40 0.65 4.01
N TYR A 39 -7.56 1.70 3.22
CA TYR A 39 -6.48 2.63 2.89
C TYR A 39 -6.99 4.06 2.76
N GLU A 40 -6.01 4.96 2.84
CA GLU A 40 -6.11 6.38 2.53
C GLU A 40 -4.86 6.74 1.71
N GLY A 41 -5.09 7.13 0.45
CA GLY A 41 -4.07 7.60 -0.48
C GLY A 41 -3.92 9.11 -0.38
N THR A 42 -2.70 9.58 -0.13
CA THR A 42 -2.38 11.00 -0.08
C THR A 42 -1.25 11.35 -1.05
N LEU A 43 -1.32 12.53 -1.65
CA LEU A 43 -0.23 13.10 -2.44
C LEU A 43 0.90 13.53 -1.50
N ALA A 44 2.12 13.05 -1.73
CA ALA A 44 3.23 13.31 -0.81
C ALA A 44 3.62 14.80 -0.73
N GLU A 45 3.43 15.55 -1.82
CA GLU A 45 3.80 16.97 -1.91
C GLU A 45 2.83 17.88 -1.15
N THR A 46 1.53 17.63 -1.27
CA THR A 46 0.48 18.49 -0.71
C THR A 46 -0.15 17.92 0.56
N GLY A 47 -0.06 16.61 0.76
CA GLY A 47 -0.80 15.87 1.79
C GLY A 47 -2.28 15.68 1.47
N GLU A 48 -2.72 16.06 0.26
CA GLU A 48 -4.12 15.98 -0.15
C GLU A 48 -4.53 14.51 -0.33
N VAL A 49 -5.68 14.14 0.24
CA VAL A 49 -6.26 12.81 0.05
C VAL A 49 -6.89 12.75 -1.34
N PHE A 50 -6.39 11.85 -2.18
CA PHE A 50 -6.96 11.63 -3.51
C PHE A 50 -7.94 10.45 -3.54
N ASP A 51 -7.81 9.52 -2.60
CA ASP A 51 -8.66 8.33 -2.52
C ASP A 51 -8.66 7.76 -1.10
N THR A 52 -9.82 7.35 -0.60
CA THR A 52 -9.94 6.77 0.75
C THR A 52 -11.15 5.87 0.87
N THR A 53 -10.96 4.76 1.59
CA THR A 53 -12.03 3.82 1.91
C THR A 53 -12.75 4.14 3.23
N HIS A 54 -12.22 5.09 4.01
CA HIS A 54 -12.76 5.43 5.32
C HIS A 54 -14.08 6.23 5.25
N GLU A 55 -14.31 6.98 4.18
CA GLU A 55 -15.52 7.81 4.03
C GLU A 55 -16.78 6.95 3.88
N ASP A 56 -16.71 5.91 3.06
CA ASP A 56 -17.83 4.99 2.80
C ASP A 56 -17.83 3.75 3.68
N ASN A 57 -16.83 3.63 4.58
CA ASN A 57 -16.60 2.45 5.41
C ASN A 57 -16.57 1.14 4.59
N SER A 58 -16.06 1.25 3.35
CA SER A 58 -15.93 0.17 2.39
C SER A 58 -14.55 -0.48 2.52
N VAL A 59 -14.40 -1.68 1.99
CA VAL A 59 -13.09 -2.32 1.84
C VAL A 59 -12.77 -2.45 0.36
N PHE A 60 -11.50 -2.31 0.02
CA PHE A 60 -11.03 -2.62 -1.32
C PHE A 60 -10.45 -4.04 -1.34
N SER A 61 -11.03 -4.89 -2.18
CA SER A 61 -10.67 -6.31 -2.30
C SER A 61 -10.02 -6.58 -3.65
N PHE A 62 -8.84 -7.20 -3.64
CA PHE A 62 -8.11 -7.54 -4.86
C PHE A 62 -7.19 -8.76 -4.69
N GLU A 63 -6.75 -9.34 -5.81
CA GLU A 63 -5.71 -10.38 -5.83
C GLU A 63 -4.31 -9.75 -5.82
N LEU A 64 -3.55 -10.02 -4.76
CA LEU A 64 -2.19 -9.52 -4.59
C LEU A 64 -1.19 -10.21 -5.54
N GLY A 65 -0.30 -9.43 -6.15
CA GLY A 65 0.77 -9.94 -7.01
C GLY A 65 0.35 -10.20 -8.45
N LYS A 66 -0.82 -9.74 -8.88
CA LYS A 66 -1.32 -9.84 -10.26
C LYS A 66 -1.04 -8.57 -11.08
N GLY A 67 -0.47 -7.52 -10.50
CA GLY A 67 -0.28 -6.23 -11.18
C GLY A 67 -1.59 -5.51 -11.50
N THR A 68 -2.65 -5.80 -10.75
CA THR A 68 -3.97 -5.13 -10.85
C THR A 68 -4.02 -3.82 -10.07
N VAL A 69 -3.03 -3.60 -9.20
CA VAL A 69 -2.82 -2.39 -8.41
C VAL A 69 -1.42 -1.85 -8.66
N ILE A 70 -1.11 -0.68 -8.11
CA ILE A 70 0.23 -0.10 -8.22
C ILE A 70 1.31 -1.05 -7.67
N GLN A 71 2.49 -1.02 -8.27
CA GLN A 71 3.58 -1.94 -7.92
C GLN A 71 3.99 -1.82 -6.43
N ALA A 72 3.91 -0.62 -5.86
CA ALA A 72 4.19 -0.38 -4.45
C ALA A 72 3.28 -1.20 -3.52
N TRP A 73 2.01 -1.39 -3.88
CA TRP A 73 1.08 -2.21 -3.12
C TRP A 73 1.44 -3.68 -3.21
N ASP A 74 1.69 -4.17 -4.42
CA ASP A 74 2.10 -5.56 -4.64
C ASP A 74 3.39 -5.92 -3.87
N ILE A 75 4.30 -4.97 -3.68
CA ILE A 75 5.53 -5.16 -2.89
C ILE A 75 5.22 -5.06 -1.39
N ALA A 76 4.53 -4.01 -0.96
CA ALA A 76 4.36 -3.73 0.46
C ALA A 76 3.43 -4.72 1.16
N LEU A 77 2.27 -5.03 0.58
CA LEU A 77 1.27 -5.88 1.21
C LEU A 77 1.72 -7.33 1.34
N LYS A 78 2.62 -7.81 0.47
CA LYS A 78 3.26 -9.14 0.61
C LYS A 78 4.07 -9.27 1.90
N THR A 79 4.53 -8.16 2.47
CA THR A 79 5.28 -8.12 3.73
C THR A 79 4.39 -7.91 4.96
N MET A 80 3.09 -7.66 4.76
CA MET A 80 2.15 -7.36 5.83
C MET A 80 1.44 -8.62 6.32
N LYS A 81 0.86 -8.51 7.51
CA LYS A 81 -0.02 -9.52 8.09
C LYS A 81 -1.40 -8.95 8.36
N VAL A 82 -2.41 -9.81 8.43
CA VAL A 82 -3.78 -9.43 8.74
C VAL A 82 -3.83 -8.64 10.05
N GLY A 83 -4.40 -7.44 10.01
CA GLY A 83 -4.51 -6.51 11.13
C GLY A 83 -3.28 -5.61 11.35
N GLU A 84 -2.27 -5.68 10.50
CA GLU A 84 -1.17 -4.70 10.48
C GLU A 84 -1.64 -3.39 9.85
N VAL A 85 -1.22 -2.27 10.44
CA VAL A 85 -1.37 -0.93 9.85
C VAL A 85 0.02 -0.40 9.54
N ALA A 86 0.25 0.01 8.30
CA ALA A 86 1.52 0.55 7.85
C ALA A 86 1.33 1.78 6.97
N LYS A 87 2.26 2.72 7.05
CA LYS A 87 2.40 3.82 6.10
C LYS A 87 3.36 3.37 5.00
N ILE A 88 2.91 3.42 3.75
CA ILE A 88 3.70 3.10 2.57
C ILE A 88 4.00 4.40 1.84
N THR A 89 5.28 4.73 1.68
CA THR A 89 5.73 5.85 0.86
C THR A 89 6.40 5.27 -0.36
N CYS A 90 5.93 5.64 -1.54
CA CYS A 90 6.46 5.15 -2.80
C CYS A 90 6.81 6.27 -3.75
N LYS A 91 7.84 6.04 -4.58
CA LYS A 91 8.17 6.94 -5.69
C LYS A 91 7.19 6.75 -6.84
N PRO A 92 7.03 7.76 -7.73
CA PRO A 92 6.10 7.70 -8.84
C PRO A 92 6.26 6.45 -9.72
N GLU A 93 7.48 5.96 -9.94
CA GLU A 93 7.77 4.79 -10.77
C GLU A 93 7.15 3.49 -10.23
N TYR A 94 6.88 3.44 -8.93
CA TYR A 94 6.22 2.31 -8.26
C TYR A 94 4.72 2.57 -8.03
N ALA A 95 4.21 3.72 -8.46
CA ALA A 95 2.82 4.16 -8.34
C ALA A 95 2.19 4.32 -9.73
N TYR A 96 1.90 5.56 -10.14
CA TYR A 96 1.23 5.90 -11.40
C TYR A 96 2.19 6.42 -12.48
N GLY A 97 3.47 6.59 -12.14
CA GLY A 97 4.53 7.07 -13.01
C GLY A 97 4.23 8.43 -13.64
N ALA A 98 4.98 8.76 -14.70
CA ALA A 98 4.82 9.99 -15.47
C ALA A 98 3.49 10.07 -16.25
N ALA A 99 2.67 9.02 -16.22
CA ALA A 99 1.33 9.03 -16.80
C ALA A 99 0.30 9.62 -15.83
N GLY A 100 0.59 9.59 -14.51
CA GLY A 100 -0.40 9.90 -13.48
C GLY A 100 -1.64 9.02 -13.60
N SER A 101 -2.73 9.48 -13.00
CA SER A 101 -4.08 8.95 -13.18
C SER A 101 -5.06 10.12 -13.14
N PRO A 102 -5.23 10.84 -14.25
CA PRO A 102 -6.09 12.01 -14.31
C PRO A 102 -7.55 11.67 -13.99
N PRO A 103 -8.30 12.55 -13.28
CA PRO A 103 -7.90 13.90 -12.85
C PRO A 103 -7.15 13.96 -11.50
N ASP A 104 -7.18 12.90 -10.70
CA ASP A 104 -6.83 12.98 -9.26
C ASP A 104 -5.33 12.79 -8.98
N ILE A 105 -4.59 12.18 -9.90
CA ILE A 105 -3.16 11.90 -9.72
C ILE A 105 -2.36 12.56 -10.85
N PRO A 106 -1.53 13.56 -10.53
CA PRO A 106 -0.71 14.25 -11.52
C PRO A 106 0.45 13.37 -12.05
N PRO A 107 1.01 13.70 -13.22
CA PRO A 107 2.24 13.10 -13.75
C PRO A 107 3.47 13.24 -12.86
#